data_AF-A0A9P5Z370-F1
#
_entry.id   AF-A0A9P5Z370-F1
#
_cell.length_a   1.000
_cell.length_b   1.000
_cell.length_c   1.000
_cell.angle_alpha   90.00
_cell.angle_beta   90.00
_cell.angle_gamma   90.00
#
_symmetry.space_group_name_H-M   'P 1'
#
loop_
_entity.id
_entity.type
_entity.pdbx_description
1 polymer ?
#
loop_
_entity_poly.entity_id
_entity_poly.type
_entity_poly.pdbx_seq_one_letter_code
_entity_poly.pdbx_strand_id
1 'polypeptide(L)'
;MRFNVLLAVTFIATSAAGLVIPSNDFVEARDLDFLDDATVVRREPMPEPTRDSRHPEASRQHRQTTGLPPRRSTFHVPAAPSTGRPAHTYTGHDVRKAVFDGHMEHERLKGASNRQKKLSPLKSFGNRLHELPHPGGSSRPLSHMTVHPGSSHHPHGREFPLPNHHNPGQPSPARVITQKTQSGHHTFRGVIAHDQSRTPGTGNGYNDHFQVPAHKPRRSNTGYF
;
A
#
# COMPACT_ATOMS: atom_id res chain seq x y z
N MET A 1 51.54 13.80 8.01
CA MET A 1 51.49 14.01 9.48
C MET A 1 50.53 12.99 10.05
N ARG A 2 50.99 12.25 11.07
CA ARG A 2 50.43 10.97 11.55
C ARG A 2 49.42 11.19 12.68
N PHE A 3 48.48 10.24 12.81
CA PHE A 3 47.41 10.12 13.82
C PHE A 3 47.92 10.12 15.28
N ASN A 4 47.06 10.63 16.18
CA ASN A 4 47.03 10.48 17.64
C ASN A 4 45.63 10.98 18.10
N VAL A 5 44.88 10.48 19.08
CA VAL A 5 45.01 9.46 20.13
C VAL A 5 43.58 9.16 20.64
N LEU A 6 43.38 7.93 21.12
CA LEU A 6 42.20 7.41 21.84
C LEU A 6 41.71 8.30 22.99
N LEU A 7 40.40 8.26 23.27
CA LEU A 7 39.92 8.03 24.64
C LEU A 7 38.50 7.44 24.65
N ALA A 8 38.38 6.23 25.17
CA ALA A 8 37.15 5.55 25.50
C ALA A 8 36.83 5.80 26.98
N VAL A 9 35.59 6.12 27.31
CA VAL A 9 35.06 6.00 28.68
C VAL A 9 33.63 5.46 28.60
N THR A 10 33.50 4.18 28.92
CA THR A 10 32.26 3.48 29.24
C THR A 10 31.75 3.91 30.62
N PHE A 11 30.45 4.21 30.73
CA PHE A 11 29.74 4.19 32.02
C PHE A 11 28.56 3.23 31.91
N ILE A 12 28.76 2.03 32.47
CA ILE A 12 27.72 1.07 32.83
C ILE A 12 27.45 1.31 34.32
N ALA A 13 26.22 1.70 34.67
CA ALA A 13 25.77 1.78 36.05
C ALA A 13 24.80 0.63 36.32
N THR A 14 25.33 -0.42 36.94
CA THR A 14 24.58 -1.52 37.56
C THR A 14 24.59 -1.28 39.07
N SER A 15 23.42 -1.24 39.71
CA SER A 15 23.20 -1.45 41.14
C SER A 15 21.69 -1.64 41.33
N ALA A 16 21.16 -2.87 41.33
CA ALA A 16 21.25 -3.93 42.34
C ALA A 16 20.25 -3.77 43.51
N ALA A 17 19.71 -4.93 43.88
CA ALA A 17 19.13 -5.32 45.16
C ALA A 17 17.61 -5.11 45.36
N GLY A 18 16.91 -6.24 45.48
CA GLY A 18 15.64 -6.31 46.19
C GLY A 18 14.69 -7.45 45.79
N LEU A 19 15.17 -8.62 45.35
CA LEU A 19 14.34 -9.83 45.36
C LEU A 19 14.53 -10.50 46.72
N VAL A 20 13.55 -10.34 47.61
CA VAL A 20 13.42 -11.14 48.83
C VAL A 20 12.09 -11.86 48.74
N ILE A 21 12.17 -13.17 48.51
CA ILE A 21 11.07 -14.12 48.68
C ILE A 21 11.37 -14.90 49.95
N PRO A 22 10.47 -14.91 50.94
CA PRO A 22 10.28 -16.06 51.80
C PRO A 22 8.86 -16.59 51.66
N SER A 23 8.78 -17.89 51.41
CA SER A 23 7.57 -18.69 51.30
C SER A 23 7.08 -19.19 52.67
N ASN A 24 5.76 -19.05 52.88
CA ASN A 24 4.80 -19.85 53.65
C ASN A 24 4.93 -20.00 55.18
N ASP A 25 3.90 -19.53 55.92
CA ASP A 25 2.80 -20.40 56.42
C ASP A 25 1.60 -19.60 57.00
N PHE A 26 0.44 -19.74 56.34
CA PHE A 26 -0.94 -20.06 56.82
C PHE A 26 -1.71 -19.35 57.97
N VAL A 27 -2.95 -18.89 57.60
CA VAL A 27 -4.26 -18.74 58.35
C VAL A 27 -4.36 -17.56 59.36
N GLU A 28 -5.38 -16.68 59.48
CA GLU A 28 -6.84 -16.73 59.29
C GLU A 28 -7.46 -15.31 59.27
N ALA A 29 -8.71 -15.22 58.76
CA ALA A 29 -9.79 -14.27 59.08
C ALA A 29 -9.52 -12.74 58.95
N ARG A 30 -10.04 -12.06 57.92
CA ARG A 30 -11.39 -11.47 57.88
C ARG A 30 -11.70 -10.59 59.09
N ASP A 31 -11.34 -9.31 59.00
CA ASP A 31 -12.14 -8.14 59.37
C ASP A 31 -11.27 -6.88 59.26
N LEU A 32 -11.35 -6.16 58.13
CA LEU A 32 -10.90 -4.76 58.06
C LEU A 32 -11.91 -3.95 57.24
N ASP A 33 -12.79 -3.35 58.02
CA ASP A 33 -13.66 -2.24 57.71
C ASP A 33 -12.84 -0.95 57.43
N PHE A 34 -13.29 -0.19 56.42
CA PHE A 34 -12.97 1.21 56.08
C PHE A 34 -11.51 1.65 55.86
N LEU A 35 -11.14 1.82 54.58
CA LEU A 35 -10.34 2.97 54.12
C LEU A 35 -10.84 3.41 52.73
N ASP A 36 -11.44 4.60 52.68
CA ASP A 36 -11.63 5.40 51.47
C ASP A 36 -10.25 5.70 50.88
N ASP A 37 -9.75 4.83 49.99
CA ASP A 37 -8.55 5.15 49.22
C ASP A 37 -8.94 5.65 47.84
N ALA A 38 -9.12 6.98 47.79
CA ALA A 38 -9.23 7.76 46.58
C ALA A 38 -7.90 7.77 45.81
N THR A 39 -7.51 6.63 45.27
CA THR A 39 -6.54 6.55 44.16
C THR A 39 -7.30 6.13 42.90
N VAL A 40 -8.18 7.02 42.44
CA VAL A 40 -8.57 7.05 41.04
C VAL A 40 -7.28 7.29 40.27
N VAL A 41 -6.64 6.20 39.81
CA VAL A 41 -5.60 6.24 38.79
C VAL A 41 -6.29 6.84 37.57
N ARG A 42 -6.18 8.16 37.47
CA ARG A 42 -6.60 8.94 36.31
C ARG A 42 -5.74 8.41 35.19
N ARG A 43 -6.26 7.42 34.46
CA ARG A 43 -5.67 6.93 33.22
C ARG A 43 -5.51 8.17 32.38
N GLU A 44 -4.28 8.64 32.21
CA GLU A 44 -4.04 9.67 31.21
C GLU A 44 -4.66 9.16 29.91
N PRO A 45 -5.48 9.98 29.24
CA PRO A 45 -5.99 9.59 27.94
C PRO A 45 -4.77 9.25 27.10
N MET A 46 -4.65 7.97 26.72
CA MET A 46 -3.67 7.50 25.77
C MET A 46 -3.60 8.52 24.64
N PRO A 47 -2.41 8.99 24.24
CA PRO A 47 -2.30 9.97 23.17
C PRO A 47 -3.07 9.44 21.96
N GLU A 48 -4.07 10.22 21.55
CA GLU A 48 -4.85 9.98 20.34
C GLU A 48 -3.89 9.55 19.22
N PRO A 49 -4.18 8.47 18.47
CA PRO A 49 -3.32 8.06 17.37
C PRO A 49 -3.20 9.27 16.44
N THR A 50 -2.01 9.87 16.40
CA THR A 50 -1.77 11.12 15.66
C THR A 50 -2.10 10.84 14.20
N ARG A 51 -3.26 11.33 13.77
CA ARG A 51 -3.77 11.14 12.43
C ARG A 51 -2.70 11.67 11.48
N ASP A 52 -2.16 10.77 10.66
CA ASP A 52 -1.06 11.07 9.74
C ASP A 52 -1.31 12.42 9.04
N SER A 53 -0.41 13.39 9.22
CA SER A 53 -0.59 14.78 8.74
C SER A 53 -0.77 14.89 7.23
N ARG A 54 -0.42 13.82 6.50
CA ARG A 54 -0.61 13.66 5.04
C ARG A 54 -2.03 13.28 4.64
N HIS A 55 -2.81 12.71 5.58
CA HIS A 55 -4.15 12.18 5.32
C HIS A 55 -5.15 13.22 4.78
N PRO A 56 -5.21 14.48 5.25
CA PRO A 56 -6.14 15.47 4.71
C PRO A 56 -5.93 15.72 3.22
N GLU A 57 -4.66 15.84 2.80
CA GLU A 57 -4.32 16.12 1.41
C GLU A 57 -4.53 14.91 0.50
N ALA A 58 -4.11 13.71 0.93
CA ALA A 58 -4.41 12.47 0.21
C ALA A 58 -5.93 12.23 0.06
N SER A 59 -6.71 12.54 1.09
CA SER A 59 -8.18 12.48 1.06
C SER A 59 -8.77 13.47 0.04
N ARG A 60 -8.25 14.70 -0.01
CA ARG A 60 -8.65 15.70 -1.00
C ARG A 60 -8.38 15.20 -2.43
N GLN A 61 -7.16 14.73 -2.68
CA GLN A 61 -6.76 14.19 -4.00
C GLN A 61 -7.58 12.97 -4.39
N HIS A 62 -7.87 12.07 -3.45
CA HIS A 62 -8.71 10.91 -3.70
C HIS A 62 -10.15 11.28 -4.07
N ARG A 63 -10.76 12.24 -3.36
CA ARG A 63 -12.12 12.75 -3.69
C ARG A 63 -12.18 13.40 -5.06
N GLN A 64 -11.11 14.09 -5.45
CA GLN A 64 -10.97 14.70 -6.78
C GLN A 64 -10.55 13.70 -7.86
N THR A 65 -10.32 12.43 -7.52
CA THR A 65 -9.95 11.42 -8.51
C THR A 65 -11.19 10.97 -9.29
N THR A 66 -11.21 11.27 -10.58
CA THR A 66 -12.32 10.89 -11.47
C THR A 66 -12.17 9.48 -12.02
N GLY A 67 -13.27 8.87 -12.48
CA GLY A 67 -13.27 7.56 -13.13
C GLY A 67 -13.12 6.35 -12.20
N LEU A 68 -13.12 6.54 -10.87
CA LEU A 68 -13.00 5.44 -9.92
C LEU A 68 -14.15 4.42 -10.07
N PRO A 69 -13.85 3.10 -10.06
CA PRO A 69 -14.87 2.08 -10.26
C PRO A 69 -15.84 2.00 -9.08
N PRO A 70 -17.07 1.49 -9.24
CA PRO A 70 -17.98 1.22 -8.12
C PRO A 70 -17.34 0.25 -7.11
N ARG A 71 -17.60 0.39 -5.81
CA ARG A 71 -16.99 -0.47 -4.77
C ARG A 71 -17.18 -1.97 -5.00
N ARG A 72 -18.30 -2.35 -5.64
CA ARG A 72 -18.69 -3.75 -5.91
C ARG A 72 -18.24 -4.28 -7.27
N SER A 73 -17.52 -3.51 -8.09
CA SER A 73 -16.94 -4.07 -9.33
C SER A 73 -15.86 -5.08 -9.00
N THR A 74 -15.58 -6.03 -9.88
CA THR A 74 -14.47 -6.97 -9.74
C THR A 74 -13.48 -6.84 -10.89
N PHE A 75 -12.23 -7.19 -10.61
CA PHE A 75 -11.12 -7.22 -11.56
C PHE A 75 -10.44 -8.57 -11.41
N HIS A 76 -10.41 -9.37 -12.48
CA HIS A 76 -9.90 -10.73 -12.45
C HIS A 76 -8.57 -10.82 -13.18
N VAL A 77 -7.54 -11.23 -12.47
CA VAL A 77 -6.23 -11.57 -13.03
C VAL A 77 -6.15 -13.08 -13.13
N PRO A 78 -5.96 -13.64 -14.34
CA PRO A 78 -5.89 -15.07 -14.54
C PRO A 78 -4.69 -15.66 -13.79
N ALA A 79 -4.83 -16.92 -13.38
CA ALA A 79 -3.72 -17.72 -12.86
C ALA A 79 -2.69 -17.95 -13.96
N ALA A 80 -1.48 -18.33 -13.56
CA ALA A 80 -0.49 -18.92 -14.45
C ALA A 80 -0.21 -20.37 -14.03
N PRO A 81 -0.90 -21.35 -14.64
CA PRO A 81 -0.73 -22.76 -14.30
C PRO A 81 0.72 -23.24 -14.47
N SER A 82 1.43 -22.72 -15.47
CA SER A 82 2.84 -23.06 -15.76
C SER A 82 3.82 -22.60 -14.68
N THR A 83 3.49 -21.55 -13.91
CA THR A 83 4.36 -20.98 -12.86
C THR A 83 3.82 -21.24 -11.45
N GLY A 84 2.70 -21.96 -11.32
CA GLY A 84 2.04 -22.25 -10.04
C GLY A 84 1.44 -21.02 -9.34
N ARG A 85 1.28 -19.88 -10.04
CA ARG A 85 0.75 -18.65 -9.44
C ARG A 85 -0.78 -18.65 -9.45
N PRO A 86 -1.44 -18.40 -8.31
CA PRO A 86 -2.89 -18.42 -8.23
C PRO A 86 -3.51 -17.22 -8.94
N ALA A 87 -4.76 -17.37 -9.37
CA ALA A 87 -5.56 -16.25 -9.89
C ALA A 87 -5.82 -15.23 -8.77
N HIS A 88 -5.93 -13.96 -9.14
CA HIS A 88 -6.31 -12.89 -8.20
C HIS A 88 -7.62 -12.25 -8.61
N THR A 89 -8.47 -11.97 -7.61
CA THR A 89 -9.67 -11.15 -7.79
C THR A 89 -9.57 -9.95 -6.87
N TYR A 90 -9.74 -8.76 -7.45
CA TYR A 90 -9.80 -7.50 -6.70
C TYR A 90 -11.18 -6.90 -6.79
N THR A 91 -11.59 -6.25 -5.71
CA THR A 91 -12.83 -5.48 -5.70
C THR A 91 -12.57 -4.02 -6.06
N GLY A 92 -13.63 -3.30 -6.45
CA GLY A 92 -13.56 -1.85 -6.65
C GLY A 92 -13.25 -1.12 -5.34
N HIS A 93 -13.55 -1.72 -4.19
CA HIS A 93 -13.06 -1.26 -2.89
C HIS A 93 -11.54 -1.33 -2.81
N ASP A 94 -10.92 -2.46 -3.16
CA ASP A 94 -9.45 -2.62 -3.16
C ASP A 94 -8.78 -1.61 -4.09
N VAL A 95 -9.37 -1.39 -5.29
CA VAL A 95 -8.88 -0.39 -6.24
C VAL A 95 -8.94 1.01 -5.66
N ARG A 96 -10.07 1.41 -5.06
CA ARG A 96 -10.19 2.74 -4.43
C ARG A 96 -9.21 2.91 -3.27
N LYS A 97 -9.05 1.88 -2.45
CA LYS A 97 -8.07 1.88 -1.36
C LYS A 97 -6.66 2.04 -1.88
N ALA A 98 -6.25 1.25 -2.88
CA ALA A 98 -4.92 1.37 -3.50
C ALA A 98 -4.68 2.75 -4.14
N VAL A 99 -5.70 3.37 -4.73
CA VAL A 99 -5.59 4.75 -5.23
C VAL A 99 -5.38 5.75 -4.09
N PHE A 100 -6.12 5.61 -2.98
CA PHE A 100 -5.93 6.44 -1.79
C PHE A 100 -4.53 6.25 -1.19
N ASP A 101 -4.09 5.01 -1.02
CA ASP A 101 -2.76 4.66 -0.51
C ASP A 101 -1.65 5.20 -1.44
N GLY A 102 -1.88 5.21 -2.75
CA GLY A 102 -0.99 5.84 -3.72
C GLY A 102 -0.86 7.36 -3.54
N HIS A 103 -1.96 8.06 -3.19
CA HIS A 103 -1.91 9.49 -2.84
C HIS A 103 -1.19 9.71 -1.50
N MET A 104 -1.43 8.88 -0.50
CA MET A 104 -0.70 8.91 0.78
C MET A 104 0.81 8.74 0.58
N GLU A 105 1.21 7.79 -0.28
CA GLU A 105 2.61 7.57 -0.61
C GLU A 105 3.19 8.75 -1.38
N HIS A 106 2.43 9.35 -2.31
CA HIS A 106 2.87 10.55 -3.01
C HIS A 106 3.20 11.71 -2.06
N GLU A 107 2.32 11.96 -1.08
CA GLU A 107 2.55 12.98 -0.05
C GLU A 107 3.78 12.66 0.80
N ARG A 108 3.99 11.38 1.16
CA ARG A 108 5.22 10.94 1.85
C ARG A 108 6.47 11.28 1.05
N LEU A 109 6.42 11.07 -0.27
CA LEU A 109 7.58 11.22 -1.15
C LEU A 109 8.03 12.66 -1.35
N LYS A 110 7.18 13.66 -1.08
CA LYS A 110 7.53 15.08 -1.21
C LYS A 110 8.72 15.48 -0.33
N GLY A 111 8.78 14.96 0.89
CA GLY A 111 9.89 15.17 1.84
C GLY A 111 10.90 14.02 1.89
N ALA A 112 10.76 12.99 1.05
CA ALA A 112 11.58 11.79 1.15
C ALA A 112 12.95 11.93 0.46
N SER A 113 13.95 11.26 1.03
CA SER A 113 15.27 11.10 0.42
C SER A 113 15.21 10.29 -0.88
N ASN A 114 16.24 10.41 -1.73
CA ASN A 114 16.33 9.64 -2.98
C ASN A 114 16.30 8.12 -2.74
N ARG A 115 16.92 7.64 -1.64
CA ARG A 115 16.87 6.22 -1.25
C ARG A 115 15.44 5.78 -0.96
N GLN A 116 14.68 6.57 -0.20
CA GLN A 116 13.28 6.28 0.13
C GLN A 116 12.37 6.34 -1.11
N LYS A 117 12.63 7.26 -2.05
CA LYS A 117 11.93 7.33 -3.34
C LYS A 117 12.16 6.07 -4.18
N LYS A 118 13.40 5.55 -4.21
CA LYS A 118 13.73 4.29 -4.91
C LYS A 118 13.00 3.08 -4.33
N LEU A 119 12.83 3.01 -3.01
CA LEU A 119 12.13 1.92 -2.34
C LEU A 119 10.60 2.03 -2.37
N SER A 120 10.07 3.18 -2.79
CA SER A 120 8.63 3.42 -2.83
C SER A 120 7.91 2.44 -3.78
N PRO A 121 6.72 1.93 -3.41
CA PRO A 121 5.86 1.19 -4.33
C PRO A 121 5.18 2.09 -5.37
N LEU A 122 5.16 3.42 -5.19
CA LEU A 122 4.61 4.37 -6.17
C LEU A 122 5.65 4.63 -7.26
N LYS A 123 5.39 4.17 -8.50
CA LYS A 123 6.29 4.35 -9.64
C LYS A 123 5.64 5.20 -10.73
N SER A 124 6.46 5.81 -11.58
CA SER A 124 5.98 6.43 -12.81
C SER A 124 5.59 5.35 -13.81
N PHE A 125 4.48 5.57 -14.51
CA PHE A 125 3.97 4.69 -15.55
C PHE A 125 4.01 5.42 -16.90
N GLY A 126 4.83 4.90 -17.81
CA GLY A 126 5.11 5.49 -19.11
C GLY A 126 4.21 4.99 -20.26
N ASN A 127 3.37 3.97 -20.03
CA ASN A 127 2.60 3.25 -21.08
C ASN A 127 3.42 2.98 -22.34
N ARG A 128 4.52 2.22 -22.18
CA ARG A 128 5.38 1.81 -23.31
C ARG A 128 4.67 0.73 -24.12
N LEU A 129 5.32 0.21 -25.17
CA LEU A 129 4.74 -0.86 -25.99
C LEU A 129 4.59 -2.13 -25.15
N HIS A 130 3.36 -2.53 -24.82
CA HIS A 130 3.10 -3.73 -24.03
C HIS A 130 2.95 -4.95 -24.95
N GLU A 131 3.65 -6.04 -24.65
CA GLU A 131 3.49 -7.32 -25.33
C GLU A 131 2.11 -7.89 -24.99
N LEU A 132 1.35 -8.21 -26.04
CA LEU A 132 0.04 -8.81 -25.88
C LEU A 132 0.18 -10.20 -25.21
N PRO A 133 -0.84 -10.67 -24.49
CA PRO A 133 -0.80 -11.92 -23.71
C PRO A 133 -0.61 -13.20 -24.55
N HIS A 134 -0.45 -13.10 -25.87
CA HIS A 134 -0.22 -14.25 -26.76
C HIS A 134 1.18 -14.18 -27.41
N PRO A 135 1.89 -15.32 -27.53
CA PRO A 135 3.17 -15.37 -28.23
C PRO A 135 3.03 -14.85 -29.67
N GLY A 136 3.92 -13.94 -30.09
CA GLY A 136 3.91 -13.35 -31.44
C GLY A 136 2.98 -12.15 -31.65
N GLY A 137 2.28 -11.67 -30.61
CA GLY A 137 1.44 -10.46 -30.70
C GLY A 137 2.27 -9.18 -30.84
N SER A 138 1.85 -8.27 -31.73
CA SER A 138 2.46 -6.94 -31.87
C SER A 138 2.37 -6.15 -30.56
N SER A 139 3.48 -5.58 -30.10
CA SER A 139 3.49 -4.74 -28.90
C SER A 139 2.73 -3.42 -29.17
N ARG A 140 1.73 -3.09 -28.34
CA ARG A 140 0.96 -1.84 -28.46
C ARG A 140 0.86 -1.16 -27.10
N PRO A 141 0.82 0.18 -27.03
CA PRO A 141 0.47 0.87 -25.79
C PRO A 141 -0.95 0.44 -25.37
N LEU A 142 -1.23 0.47 -24.06
CA LEU A 142 -2.59 0.21 -23.59
C LEU A 142 -3.52 1.29 -24.14
N SER A 143 -4.55 0.88 -24.88
CA SER A 143 -5.40 1.74 -25.72
C SER A 143 -6.13 2.85 -24.97
N HIS A 144 -6.40 2.65 -23.67
CA HIS A 144 -7.14 3.59 -22.83
C HIS A 144 -6.22 4.49 -21.98
N MET A 145 -4.92 4.46 -22.25
CA MET A 145 -3.90 5.19 -21.50
C MET A 145 -3.16 6.15 -22.41
N THR A 146 -3.64 7.38 -22.49
CA THR A 146 -2.92 8.45 -23.18
C THR A 146 -1.71 8.84 -22.35
N VAL A 147 -0.54 8.31 -22.72
CA VAL A 147 0.75 8.80 -22.21
C VAL A 147 1.49 9.32 -23.41
N HIS A 148 1.66 10.64 -23.48
CA HIS A 148 2.52 11.25 -24.49
C HIS A 148 3.97 11.16 -23.98
N PRO A 149 4.82 10.29 -24.55
CA PRO A 149 6.24 10.33 -24.21
C PRO A 149 6.80 11.71 -24.59
N GLY A 150 7.40 12.41 -23.63
CA GLY A 150 8.09 13.68 -23.85
C GLY A 150 7.26 14.96 -23.71
N SER A 151 5.96 14.88 -23.43
CA SER A 151 5.17 16.10 -23.17
C SER A 151 5.24 16.51 -21.70
N SER A 152 5.90 17.64 -21.42
CA SER A 152 5.82 18.33 -20.12
C SER A 152 4.38 18.76 -19.75
N HIS A 153 3.47 18.77 -20.72
CA HIS A 153 2.08 19.21 -20.57
C HIS A 153 1.11 18.07 -20.23
N HIS A 154 1.56 16.80 -20.33
CA HIS A 154 0.78 15.63 -19.94
C HIS A 154 1.59 14.75 -18.99
N PRO A 155 1.34 14.84 -17.67
CA PRO A 155 2.15 14.13 -16.70
C PRO A 155 2.02 12.62 -16.91
N HIS A 156 3.13 11.91 -16.72
CA HIS A 156 3.15 10.45 -16.71
C HIS A 156 2.10 9.90 -15.74
N GLY A 157 1.60 8.70 -16.06
CA GLY A 157 0.81 7.96 -15.10
C GLY A 157 1.65 7.66 -13.86
N ARG A 158 0.98 7.31 -12.76
CA ARG A 158 1.58 6.72 -11.59
C ARG A 158 0.92 5.38 -11.35
N GLU A 159 1.73 4.36 -11.15
CA GLU A 159 1.29 3.03 -10.76
C GLU A 159 1.47 2.82 -9.27
N PHE A 160 0.50 2.12 -8.66
CA PHE A 160 0.59 1.69 -7.27
C PHE A 160 0.05 0.25 -7.16
N PRO A 161 0.70 -0.65 -6.40
CA PRO A 161 0.29 -2.03 -6.31
C PRO A 161 -1.09 -2.18 -5.65
N LEU A 162 -1.86 -3.15 -6.14
CA LEU A 162 -3.01 -3.69 -5.42
C LEU A 162 -2.52 -4.61 -4.27
N PRO A 163 -3.33 -4.88 -3.23
CA PRO A 163 -2.94 -5.80 -2.16
C PRO A 163 -2.72 -7.22 -2.70
N ASN A 164 -1.80 -7.98 -2.12
CA ASN A 164 -1.68 -9.41 -2.41
C ASN A 164 -2.46 -10.20 -1.34
N HIS A 165 -3.69 -10.61 -1.68
CA HIS A 165 -4.57 -11.34 -0.75
C HIS A 165 -4.10 -12.76 -0.43
N HIS A 166 -3.31 -13.38 -1.31
CA HIS A 166 -2.79 -14.74 -1.13
C HIS A 166 -1.51 -14.78 -0.30
N ASN A 167 -0.65 -13.76 -0.45
CA ASN A 167 0.59 -13.64 0.31
C ASN A 167 0.84 -12.17 0.71
N PRO A 168 0.30 -11.71 1.85
CA PRO A 168 0.51 -10.36 2.35
C PRO A 168 1.99 -10.09 2.59
N GLY A 169 2.56 -9.11 1.87
CA GLY A 169 3.98 -8.74 1.96
C GLY A 169 4.76 -8.98 0.66
N GLN A 170 4.23 -9.79 -0.25
CA GLN A 170 4.77 -9.93 -1.60
C GLN A 170 4.12 -8.96 -2.59
N PRO A 171 4.86 -8.50 -3.63
CA PRO A 171 4.26 -7.71 -4.71
C PRO A 171 3.07 -8.45 -5.33
N SER A 172 1.97 -7.73 -5.44
CA SER A 172 0.79 -8.19 -6.18
C SER A 172 1.06 -8.13 -7.68
N PRO A 173 0.46 -9.02 -8.50
CA PRO A 173 0.60 -8.98 -9.94
C PRO A 173 -0.05 -7.74 -10.57
N ALA A 174 -0.96 -7.07 -9.85
CA ALA A 174 -1.78 -5.99 -10.39
C ALA A 174 -1.48 -4.63 -9.74
N ARG A 175 -1.67 -3.57 -10.54
CA ARG A 175 -1.41 -2.18 -10.17
C ARG A 175 -2.58 -1.29 -10.62
N VAL A 176 -2.91 -0.29 -9.83
CA VAL A 176 -3.82 0.80 -10.23
C VAL A 176 -3.02 1.89 -10.91
N ILE A 177 -3.58 2.48 -11.97
CA ILE A 177 -2.98 3.63 -12.62
C ILE A 177 -3.80 4.90 -12.39
N THR A 178 -3.13 5.93 -11.90
CA THR A 178 -3.67 7.29 -11.80
C THR A 178 -2.85 8.24 -12.66
N GLN A 179 -3.48 9.26 -13.24
CA GLN A 179 -2.79 10.29 -14.00
C GLN A 179 -3.25 11.66 -13.52
N LYS A 180 -2.31 12.60 -13.40
CA LYS A 180 -2.67 13.99 -13.10
C LYS A 180 -3.19 14.66 -14.38
N THR A 181 -4.23 15.47 -14.26
CA THR A 181 -4.81 16.26 -15.34
C THR A 181 -4.10 17.61 -15.42
N GLN A 182 -4.28 18.34 -16.52
CA GLN A 182 -3.75 19.71 -16.66
C GLN A 182 -4.31 20.65 -15.58
N SER A 183 -5.58 20.49 -15.21
CA SER A 183 -6.25 21.19 -14.11
C SER A 183 -5.74 20.83 -12.70
N GLY A 184 -4.81 19.87 -12.58
CA GLY A 184 -4.24 19.46 -11.30
C GLY A 184 -4.97 18.33 -10.58
N HIS A 185 -6.21 17.99 -10.98
CA HIS A 185 -6.95 16.81 -10.50
C HIS A 185 -6.34 15.50 -10.97
N HIS A 186 -6.82 14.37 -10.44
CA HIS A 186 -6.38 13.04 -10.85
C HIS A 186 -7.48 12.28 -11.61
N THR A 187 -7.09 11.43 -12.54
CA THR A 187 -7.99 10.51 -13.25
C THR A 187 -7.48 9.09 -13.06
N PHE A 188 -8.37 8.19 -12.65
CA PHE A 188 -8.12 6.77 -12.67
C PHE A 188 -8.16 6.26 -14.12
N ARG A 189 -7.07 5.61 -14.56
CA ARG A 189 -6.92 5.12 -15.94
C ARG A 189 -7.22 3.64 -16.10
N GLY A 190 -7.17 2.87 -15.01
CA GLY A 190 -7.47 1.45 -15.04
C GLY A 190 -6.65 0.64 -14.05
N VAL A 191 -6.91 -0.66 -14.06
CA VAL A 191 -6.06 -1.67 -13.43
C VAL A 191 -5.25 -2.34 -14.53
N ILE A 192 -3.96 -2.51 -14.29
CA ILE A 192 -3.07 -3.31 -15.14
C ILE A 192 -2.53 -4.48 -14.32
N ALA A 193 -2.14 -5.56 -14.97
CA ALA A 193 -1.48 -6.68 -14.33
C ALA A 193 -0.35 -7.22 -15.19
N HIS A 194 0.68 -7.74 -14.55
CA HIS A 194 1.73 -8.52 -15.21
C HIS A 194 1.16 -9.86 -15.66
N ASP A 195 1.52 -10.29 -16.88
CA ASP A 195 1.30 -11.66 -17.34
C ASP A 195 2.06 -12.64 -16.45
N GLN A 196 1.32 -13.33 -15.58
CA GLN A 196 1.89 -14.25 -14.60
C GLN A 196 2.55 -15.49 -15.22
N SER A 197 2.27 -15.79 -16.49
CA SER A 197 2.81 -16.95 -17.21
C SER A 197 4.25 -16.75 -17.65
N ARG A 198 4.74 -15.50 -17.62
CA ARG A 198 6.08 -15.13 -18.05
C ARG A 198 7.00 -15.00 -16.85
N THR A 199 8.22 -15.51 -16.99
CA THR A 199 9.25 -15.27 -15.98
C THR A 199 9.65 -13.80 -16.04
N PRO A 200 9.70 -13.09 -14.89
CA PRO A 200 10.19 -11.71 -14.87
C PRO A 200 11.60 -11.65 -15.49
N GLY A 201 11.76 -10.88 -16.57
CA GLY A 201 13.05 -10.68 -17.24
C GLY A 201 13.40 -11.65 -18.38
N THR A 202 12.57 -12.64 -18.71
CA THR A 202 12.76 -13.47 -19.92
C THR A 202 11.95 -12.88 -21.08
N GLY A 203 12.56 -11.93 -21.81
CA GLY A 203 11.97 -11.17 -22.92
C GLY A 203 12.55 -9.76 -22.97
N ASN A 204 12.21 -8.96 -23.99
CA ASN A 204 12.51 -7.52 -24.02
C ASN A 204 11.78 -6.86 -22.84
N GLY A 205 12.46 -6.84 -21.69
CA GLY A 205 11.88 -6.64 -20.37
C GLY A 205 10.98 -5.41 -20.27
N TYR A 206 10.10 -5.44 -19.26
CA TYR A 206 9.29 -4.33 -18.76
C TYR A 206 7.92 -4.09 -19.41
N ASN A 207 7.50 -4.94 -20.35
CA ASN A 207 6.32 -4.70 -21.19
C ASN A 207 5.24 -5.80 -21.12
N ASP A 208 5.21 -6.63 -20.08
CA ASP A 208 4.27 -7.75 -19.90
C ASP A 208 2.92 -7.35 -19.28
N HIS A 209 2.64 -6.05 -19.17
CA HIS A 209 1.40 -5.58 -18.58
C HIS A 209 0.23 -5.70 -19.55
N PHE A 210 -0.89 -6.22 -19.09
CA PHE A 210 -2.18 -6.15 -19.78
C PHE A 210 -3.20 -5.39 -18.93
N GLN A 211 -4.20 -4.82 -19.59
CA GLN A 211 -5.30 -4.17 -18.89
C GLN A 211 -6.26 -5.20 -18.31
N VAL A 212 -6.63 -5.03 -17.04
CA VAL A 212 -7.62 -5.86 -16.38
C VAL A 212 -8.99 -5.17 -16.48
N PRO A 213 -9.95 -5.74 -17.22
CA PRO A 213 -11.26 -5.13 -17.38
C PRO A 213 -12.05 -5.15 -16.05
N ALA A 214 -12.84 -4.11 -15.85
CA ALA A 214 -13.76 -4.03 -14.71
C ALA A 214 -15.07 -4.77 -15.03
N HIS A 215 -15.41 -5.76 -14.21
CA HIS A 215 -16.72 -6.40 -14.25
C HIS A 215 -17.66 -5.68 -13.27
N LYS A 216 -18.70 -5.04 -13.80
CA LYS A 216 -19.72 -4.40 -12.98
C LYS A 216 -20.64 -5.46 -12.39
N PRO A 217 -21.12 -5.30 -11.14
CA PRO A 217 -22.12 -6.22 -10.59
C PRO A 217 -23.34 -6.21 -11.52
N ARG A 218 -23.82 -7.40 -11.92
CA ARG A 218 -25.11 -7.51 -12.62
C ARG A 218 -26.15 -6.87 -11.71
N ARG A 219 -26.91 -5.90 -12.22
CA ARG A 219 -28.14 -5.46 -11.54
C ARG A 219 -28.99 -6.71 -11.42
N SER A 220 -29.23 -7.17 -10.19
CA SER A 220 -30.30 -8.14 -9.96
C SER A 220 -31.57 -7.48 -10.48
N ASN A 221 -32.19 -8.05 -11.51
CA ASN A 221 -33.58 -7.74 -11.80
C ASN A 221 -34.38 -8.26 -10.61
N THR A 222 -34.53 -7.43 -9.57
CA THR A 222 -35.62 -7.60 -8.61
C THR A 222 -36.87 -7.24 -9.39
N GLY A 223 -37.40 -8.24 -10.08
CA GLY A 223 -38.75 -8.22 -10.60
C GLY A 223 -39.70 -7.93 -9.45
N TYR A 224 -40.65 -7.03 -9.73
CA TYR A 224 -41.85 -6.86 -8.94
C TYR A 224 -42.46 -8.24 -8.65
N PHE A 225 -42.65 -8.54 -7.37
CA PHE A 225 -43.68 -9.46 -6.90
C PHE A 225 -44.72 -8.60 -6.17
#